data_AF-A0A553C7U5-F1
#
_entry.id   AF-A0A553C7U5-F1
#
_cell.length_a   1.000
_cell.length_b   1.000
_cell.length_c   1.000
_cell.angle_alpha   90.00
_cell.angle_beta   90.00
_cell.angle_gamma   90.00
#
_symmetry.space_group_name_H-M   'P 1'
#
loop_
_entity.id
_entity.type
_entity.pdbx_description
1 polymer ?
#
loop_
_entity_poly.entity_id
_entity_poly.type
_entity_poly.pdbx_seq_one_letter_code
_entity_poly.pdbx_strand_id
1 'polypeptide(L)'
;MFHLLDIIGTMAFAMSGALTAMHKKLDPFGVFIIAFVTAVGGGTLRDIMIGRTPVGWMLDVNYVYVIVVGFILAILFRKKFDSLRTSLFFFDTIGLGVFTLIGLEKGINIGLHPAICIALGTLTACFGGVIRDILCTEIPVIFRKEIYATICIFGGIVFFMLRKLNLDADVLYLTTSLFIISIRLMAVKFKWHLSPLSYK
;
A
#
# COMPACT_ATOMS: atom_id res chain seq x y z
N MET A 1 10.36 -13.52 7.32
CA MET A 1 10.14 -12.08 6.98
C MET A 1 8.69 -11.69 6.66
N PHE A 2 7.91 -12.49 5.94
CA PHE A 2 6.61 -12.10 5.35
C PHE A 2 5.61 -11.45 6.32
N HIS A 3 5.37 -12.06 7.49
CA HIS A 3 4.44 -11.53 8.51
C HIS A 3 4.87 -10.17 9.07
N LEU A 4 6.19 -9.96 9.23
CA LEU A 4 6.72 -8.69 9.71
C LEU A 4 6.45 -7.58 8.68
N LEU A 5 6.66 -7.86 7.39
CA LEU A 5 6.34 -6.92 6.32
C LEU A 5 4.84 -6.59 6.34
N ASP A 6 3.96 -7.58 6.45
CA ASP A 6 2.51 -7.37 6.50
C ASP A 6 2.07 -6.44 7.64
N ILE A 7 2.63 -6.62 8.85
CA ILE A 7 2.40 -5.70 9.97
C ILE A 7 2.91 -4.28 9.65
N ILE A 8 4.11 -4.15 9.11
CA ILE A 8 4.70 -2.85 8.75
C ILE A 8 3.83 -2.14 7.70
N GLY A 9 3.39 -2.86 6.67
CA GLY A 9 2.53 -2.33 5.62
C GLY A 9 1.18 -1.89 6.16
N THR A 10 0.55 -2.72 7.00
CA THR A 10 -0.73 -2.42 7.67
C THR A 10 -0.62 -1.16 8.52
N MET A 11 0.42 -1.07 9.35
CA MET A 11 0.67 0.11 10.19
C MET A 11 0.91 1.37 9.35
N ALA A 12 1.74 1.26 8.30
CA ALA A 12 2.04 2.37 7.42
C ALA A 12 0.77 2.89 6.71
N PHE A 13 -0.08 2.01 6.19
CA PHE A 13 -1.35 2.45 5.60
C PHE A 13 -2.34 2.99 6.63
N ALA A 14 -2.40 2.44 7.84
CA ALA A 14 -3.20 3.03 8.91
C ALA A 14 -2.76 4.47 9.23
N MET A 15 -1.44 4.69 9.36
CA MET A 15 -0.89 6.03 9.58
C MET A 15 -1.17 6.98 8.40
N SER A 16 -1.02 6.51 7.16
CA SER A 16 -1.32 7.28 5.94
C SER A 16 -2.80 7.67 5.86
N GLY A 17 -3.71 6.74 6.15
CA GLY A 17 -5.15 6.99 6.22
C GLY A 17 -5.51 7.99 7.30
N ALA A 18 -5.00 7.78 8.53
CA ALA A 18 -5.26 8.66 9.66
C ALA A 18 -4.79 10.11 9.38
N LEU A 19 -3.56 10.27 8.88
CA LEU A 19 -3.02 11.59 8.53
C LEU A 19 -3.84 12.27 7.43
N THR A 20 -4.36 11.52 6.46
CA THR A 20 -5.18 12.06 5.37
C THR A 20 -6.52 12.56 5.90
N ALA A 21 -7.16 11.76 6.73
CA ALA A 21 -8.42 12.11 7.37
C ALA A 21 -8.31 13.29 8.34
N MET A 22 -7.21 13.37 9.09
CA MET A 22 -6.93 14.53 9.96
C MET A 22 -6.75 15.82 9.14
N HIS A 23 -6.08 15.74 7.98
CA HIS A 23 -5.97 16.88 7.06
C HIS A 23 -7.33 17.30 6.51
N LYS A 24 -8.26 16.35 6.36
CA LYS A 24 -9.68 16.60 6.00
C LYS A 24 -10.54 17.06 7.17
N LYS A 25 -9.95 17.27 8.36
CA LYS A 25 -10.63 17.74 9.57
C LYS A 25 -11.81 16.85 9.99
N LEU A 26 -11.72 15.54 9.72
CA LEU A 26 -12.70 14.57 10.22
C LEU A 26 -12.59 14.46 11.74
N ASP A 27 -13.68 14.01 12.38
CA ASP A 27 -13.70 13.70 13.81
C ASP A 27 -12.86 12.43 14.11
N PRO A 28 -12.52 12.14 15.37
CA PRO A 28 -11.66 11.00 15.69
C PRO A 28 -12.19 9.66 15.20
N PHE A 29 -13.52 9.49 15.19
CA PHE A 29 -14.16 8.30 14.66
C PHE A 29 -13.96 8.17 13.15
N GLY A 30 -14.24 9.24 12.39
CA GLY A 30 -13.98 9.29 10.95
C GLY A 30 -12.52 9.05 10.61
N VAL A 31 -11.58 9.63 11.38
CA VAL A 31 -10.14 9.38 11.20
C VAL A 31 -9.79 7.91 11.41
N PHE A 32 -10.36 7.26 12.44
CA PHE A 32 -10.14 5.84 12.68
C PHE A 32 -10.70 4.97 11.55
N ILE A 33 -11.92 5.24 11.07
CA ILE A 33 -12.52 4.51 9.95
C ILE A 33 -11.67 4.64 8.69
N ILE A 34 -11.20 5.85 8.35
CA ILE A 34 -10.32 6.04 7.19
C ILE A 34 -8.99 5.30 7.37
N ALA A 35 -8.38 5.33 8.55
CA ALA A 35 -7.17 4.56 8.85
C ALA A 35 -7.40 3.06 8.63
N PHE A 36 -8.51 2.54 9.15
CA PHE A 36 -8.89 1.14 9.05
C PHE A 36 -9.07 0.69 7.60
N VAL A 37 -9.91 1.38 6.83
CA VAL A 37 -10.16 1.02 5.43
C VAL A 37 -8.95 1.21 4.54
N THR A 38 -8.06 2.17 4.85
CA THR A 38 -6.78 2.33 4.12
C THR A 38 -5.88 1.12 4.35
N ALA A 39 -5.79 0.64 5.59
CA ALA A 39 -4.93 -0.47 5.98
C ALA A 39 -5.39 -1.82 5.41
N VAL A 40 -6.69 -2.12 5.46
CA VAL A 40 -7.20 -3.45 5.06
C VAL A 40 -7.90 -3.46 3.71
N GLY A 41 -8.25 -2.31 3.12
CA GLY A 41 -9.10 -2.22 1.93
C GLY A 41 -8.50 -2.92 0.71
N GLY A 42 -7.22 -2.70 0.44
CA GLY A 42 -6.51 -3.37 -0.65
C GLY A 42 -6.42 -4.89 -0.48
N GLY A 43 -6.09 -5.35 0.73
CA GLY A 43 -6.05 -6.77 1.08
C GLY A 43 -7.43 -7.45 1.05
N THR A 44 -8.48 -6.72 1.44
CA THR A 44 -9.88 -7.17 1.37
C THR A 44 -10.31 -7.37 -0.08
N LEU A 45 -10.07 -6.39 -0.95
CA LEU A 45 -10.35 -6.51 -2.38
C LEU A 45 -9.61 -7.71 -2.99
N ARG A 46 -8.30 -7.83 -2.71
CA ARG A 46 -7.48 -8.96 -3.15
C ARG A 46 -8.10 -10.29 -2.73
N ASP A 47 -8.40 -10.45 -1.44
CA ASP A 47 -8.90 -11.70 -0.88
C ASP A 47 -10.24 -12.09 -1.51
N ILE A 48 -11.14 -11.13 -1.73
CA ILE A 48 -12.41 -11.36 -2.45
C ILE A 48 -12.15 -11.81 -3.90
N MET A 49 -11.26 -11.12 -4.63
CA MET A 49 -10.95 -11.45 -6.03
C MET A 49 -10.39 -12.86 -6.22
N ILE A 50 -9.63 -13.36 -5.23
CA ILE A 50 -9.04 -14.71 -5.27
C ILE A 50 -9.92 -15.77 -4.58
N GLY A 51 -11.14 -15.42 -4.15
CA GLY A 51 -12.06 -16.34 -3.49
C GLY A 51 -11.68 -16.72 -2.05
N ARG A 52 -10.78 -15.97 -1.41
CA ARG A 52 -10.37 -16.18 -0.02
C ARG A 52 -11.39 -15.54 0.93
N THR A 53 -12.24 -16.38 1.51
CA THR A 53 -13.25 -15.96 2.50
C THR A 53 -13.20 -16.84 3.75
N PRO A 54 -13.30 -16.28 4.97
CA PRO A 54 -13.29 -14.85 5.32
C PRO A 54 -11.99 -14.12 4.92
N VAL A 55 -12.06 -12.80 4.75
CA VAL A 55 -10.87 -12.00 4.35
C VAL A 55 -9.83 -11.96 5.48
N GLY A 56 -8.55 -11.78 5.12
CA GLY A 56 -7.42 -12.06 6.01
C GLY A 56 -7.45 -11.37 7.37
N TRP A 57 -7.82 -10.09 7.43
CA TRP A 57 -7.85 -9.34 8.70
C TRP A 57 -8.96 -9.80 9.65
N MET A 58 -10.01 -10.44 9.13
CA MET A 58 -11.09 -10.99 9.97
C MET A 58 -10.68 -12.29 10.67
N LEU A 59 -9.62 -12.93 10.19
CA LEU A 59 -9.10 -14.18 10.76
C LEU A 59 -8.06 -13.94 11.86
N ASP A 60 -7.50 -12.73 11.94
CA ASP A 60 -6.46 -12.38 12.91
C ASP A 60 -6.71 -10.99 13.50
N VAL A 61 -7.02 -10.94 14.80
CA VAL A 61 -7.26 -9.71 15.56
C VAL A 61 -6.03 -8.79 15.61
N ASN A 62 -4.82 -9.32 15.37
CA ASN A 62 -3.59 -8.55 15.34
C ASN A 62 -3.65 -7.41 14.33
N TYR A 63 -4.33 -7.58 13.18
CA TYR A 63 -4.52 -6.48 12.22
C TYR A 63 -5.26 -5.30 12.86
N VAL A 64 -6.30 -5.57 13.64
CA VAL A 64 -7.06 -4.52 14.35
C VAL A 64 -6.18 -3.79 15.35
N TYR A 65 -5.39 -4.53 16.14
CA TYR A 65 -4.45 -3.92 17.10
C TYR A 65 -3.40 -3.06 16.42
N VAL A 66 -2.81 -3.54 15.31
CA VAL A 66 -1.83 -2.78 14.52
C VAL A 66 -2.43 -1.50 13.96
N ILE A 67 -3.67 -1.54 13.47
CA ILE A 67 -4.38 -0.36 12.95
C ILE A 67 -4.64 0.65 14.06
N VAL A 68 -5.12 0.20 15.23
CA VAL A 68 -5.36 1.06 16.40
C VAL A 68 -4.06 1.74 16.85
N VAL A 69 -2.96 0.98 16.92
CA VAL A 69 -1.64 1.53 17.25
C VAL A 69 -1.20 2.55 16.20
N GLY A 70 -1.31 2.23 14.91
CA GLY A 70 -0.97 3.15 13.82
C GLY A 70 -1.79 4.45 13.85
N PHE A 71 -3.09 4.35 14.14
CA PHE A 71 -3.98 5.49 14.34
C PHE A 71 -3.55 6.37 15.52
N ILE A 72 -3.28 5.77 16.69
CA ILE A 72 -2.82 6.50 17.88
C ILE A 72 -1.48 7.20 17.59
N LEU A 73 -0.53 6.49 16.97
CA LEU A 73 0.77 7.05 16.60
C LEU A 73 0.62 8.23 15.63
N ALA A 74 -0.27 8.12 14.64
CA ALA A 74 -0.56 9.22 13.73
C ALA A 74 -1.07 10.46 14.47
N ILE A 75 -1.96 10.30 15.46
CA ILE A 75 -2.48 11.40 16.29
C ILE A 75 -1.38 12.02 17.15
N LEU A 76 -0.60 11.20 17.86
CA LEU A 76 0.45 11.67 18.77
C LEU A 76 1.53 12.45 18.03
N PHE A 77 1.94 11.96 16.86
CA PHE A 77 3.02 12.55 16.07
C PHE A 77 2.54 13.57 15.03
N ARG A 78 1.23 13.91 14.99
CA ARG A 78 0.65 14.84 14.00
C ARG A 78 1.40 16.17 13.87
N LYS A 79 1.89 16.73 14.98
CA LYS A 79 2.64 18.01 15.02
C LYS A 79 4.07 17.88 14.52
N LYS A 80 4.70 16.69 14.65
CA LYS A 80 6.05 16.47 14.11
C LYS A 80 6.03 16.26 12.59
N PHE A 81 4.86 15.93 12.04
CA PHE A 81 4.64 15.76 10.62
C PHE A 81 4.27 17.08 9.91
N ASP A 82 4.81 18.24 10.35
CA ASP A 82 4.49 19.58 9.83
C ASP A 82 4.55 19.71 8.30
N SER A 83 5.34 18.87 7.61
CA SER A 83 5.12 18.58 6.18
C SER A 83 4.18 17.37 6.04
N LEU A 84 2.88 17.58 6.32
CA LEU A 84 1.87 16.50 6.31
C LEU A 84 1.87 15.77 4.98
N ARG A 85 2.08 16.53 3.89
CA ARG A 85 2.19 16.00 2.54
C ARG A 85 3.35 15.01 2.38
N THR A 86 4.53 15.31 2.92
CA THR A 86 5.71 14.42 2.82
C THR A 86 5.51 13.17 3.67
N SER A 87 4.98 13.31 4.88
CA SER A 87 4.76 12.20 5.81
C SER A 87 3.72 11.22 5.30
N LEU A 88 2.63 11.73 4.72
CA LEU A 88 1.61 10.95 4.02
C LEU A 88 2.21 10.10 2.90
N PHE A 89 2.97 10.72 2.00
CA PHE A 89 3.59 10.02 0.89
C PHE A 89 4.61 8.99 1.36
N PHE A 90 5.31 9.24 2.46
CA PHE A 90 6.28 8.32 3.02
C PHE A 90 5.62 7.02 3.49
N PHE A 91 4.60 7.10 4.36
CA PHE A 91 3.91 5.91 4.84
C PHE A 91 3.14 5.18 3.74
N ASP A 92 2.52 5.94 2.82
CA ASP A 92 1.87 5.38 1.63
C ASP A 92 2.85 4.58 0.76
N THR A 93 4.07 5.09 0.60
CA THR A 93 5.15 4.42 -0.16
C THR A 93 5.59 3.11 0.49
N ILE A 94 5.70 3.08 1.82
CA ILE A 94 6.04 1.84 2.55
C ILE A 94 4.94 0.79 2.35
N GLY A 95 3.68 1.17 2.57
CA GLY A 95 2.52 0.29 2.36
C GLY A 95 2.49 -0.26 0.93
N LEU A 96 2.72 0.60 -0.06
CA LEU A 96 2.75 0.24 -1.47
C LEU A 96 3.79 -0.86 -1.78
N GLY A 97 5.03 -0.69 -1.33
CA GLY A 97 6.10 -1.66 -1.62
C GLY A 97 5.91 -3.00 -0.92
N VAL A 98 5.38 -2.98 0.30
CA VAL A 98 5.05 -4.19 1.04
C VAL A 98 3.86 -4.91 0.41
N PHE A 99 2.74 -4.21 0.17
CA PHE A 99 1.52 -4.87 -0.28
C PHE A 99 1.57 -5.29 -1.76
N THR A 100 2.44 -4.67 -2.56
CA THR A 100 2.74 -5.19 -3.90
C THR A 100 3.34 -6.59 -3.79
N LEU A 101 4.37 -6.76 -2.94
CA LEU A 101 5.00 -8.06 -2.67
C LEU A 101 3.97 -9.07 -2.15
N ILE A 102 3.20 -8.71 -1.12
CA ILE A 102 2.22 -9.60 -0.50
C ILE A 102 1.17 -10.05 -1.53
N GLY A 103 0.67 -9.15 -2.37
CA GLY A 103 -0.31 -9.50 -3.40
C GLY A 103 0.28 -10.39 -4.50
N LEU A 104 1.54 -10.18 -4.91
CA LEU A 104 2.26 -11.08 -5.82
C LEU A 104 2.30 -12.50 -5.24
N GLU A 105 2.77 -12.63 -3.99
CA GLU A 105 2.89 -13.91 -3.29
C GLU A 105 1.54 -14.61 -3.12
N LYS A 106 0.48 -13.87 -2.76
CA LYS A 106 -0.87 -14.45 -2.66
C LYS A 106 -1.36 -14.99 -4.01
N GLY A 107 -1.10 -14.30 -5.11
CA GLY A 107 -1.44 -14.79 -6.45
C GLY A 107 -0.63 -16.02 -6.86
N ILE A 108 0.66 -16.06 -6.51
CA ILE A 108 1.54 -17.22 -6.76
C ILE A 108 1.05 -18.46 -6.02
N ASN A 109 0.65 -18.30 -4.76
CA ASN A 109 0.23 -19.41 -3.90
C ASN A 109 -1.02 -20.14 -4.40
N ILE A 110 -1.84 -19.48 -5.21
CA ILE A 110 -3.02 -20.09 -5.85
C ILE A 110 -2.78 -20.42 -7.34
N GLY A 111 -1.53 -20.39 -7.79
CA GLY A 111 -1.15 -20.82 -9.13
C GLY A 111 -1.53 -19.86 -10.27
N LEU A 112 -1.73 -18.57 -9.99
CA LEU A 112 -2.03 -17.59 -11.04
C LEU A 112 -0.83 -17.34 -11.95
N HIS A 113 -1.12 -17.00 -13.21
CA HIS A 113 -0.10 -16.60 -14.18
C HIS A 113 0.68 -15.36 -13.70
N PRO A 114 2.01 -15.25 -13.92
CA PRO A 114 2.82 -14.14 -13.42
C PRO A 114 2.28 -12.75 -13.73
N ALA A 115 1.75 -12.53 -14.94
CA ALA A 115 1.13 -11.26 -15.31
C ALA A 115 -0.10 -10.91 -14.44
N ILE A 116 -0.91 -11.92 -14.08
CA ILE A 116 -2.08 -11.76 -13.21
C ILE A 116 -1.61 -11.50 -11.77
N CYS A 117 -0.54 -12.16 -11.30
CA CYS A 117 0.05 -11.87 -9.99
C CYS A 117 0.53 -10.42 -9.89
N ILE A 118 1.14 -9.88 -10.95
CA ILE A 118 1.59 -8.48 -10.99
C ILE A 118 0.39 -7.52 -10.93
N ALA A 119 -0.67 -7.80 -11.68
CA ALA A 119 -1.91 -7.03 -11.61
C ALA A 119 -2.51 -7.10 -10.20
N LEU A 120 -2.66 -8.29 -9.63
CA LEU A 120 -3.20 -8.50 -8.29
C LEU A 120 -2.37 -7.80 -7.21
N GLY A 121 -1.03 -7.89 -7.28
CA GLY A 121 -0.10 -7.17 -6.42
C GLY A 121 -0.29 -5.66 -6.49
N THR A 122 -0.37 -5.12 -7.70
CA THR A 122 -0.61 -3.69 -7.93
C THR A 122 -1.96 -3.24 -7.36
N LEU A 123 -3.03 -4.01 -7.58
CA LEU A 123 -4.35 -3.72 -7.02
C LEU A 123 -4.33 -3.76 -5.48
N THR A 124 -3.71 -4.80 -4.90
CA THR A 124 -3.57 -4.96 -3.45
C THR A 124 -2.88 -3.75 -2.83
N ALA A 125 -1.79 -3.27 -3.45
CA ALA A 125 -1.04 -2.13 -2.98
C ALA A 125 -1.81 -0.81 -3.11
N CYS A 126 -2.48 -0.59 -4.25
CA CYS A 126 -3.06 0.71 -4.54
C CYS A 126 -4.43 0.94 -3.90
N PHE A 127 -5.25 -0.12 -3.77
CA PHE A 127 -6.68 0.08 -3.50
C PHE A 127 -6.99 0.52 -2.07
N GLY A 128 -6.10 0.28 -1.10
CA GLY A 128 -6.22 0.92 0.22
C GLY A 128 -6.23 2.45 0.11
N GLY A 129 -5.27 3.00 -0.64
CA GLY A 129 -5.19 4.44 -0.93
C GLY A 129 -6.33 4.94 -1.82
N VAL A 130 -6.80 4.13 -2.78
CA VAL A 130 -7.97 4.50 -3.62
C VAL A 130 -9.23 4.66 -2.78
N ILE A 131 -9.54 3.69 -1.93
CA ILE A 131 -10.73 3.75 -1.06
C ILE A 131 -10.65 4.94 -0.12
N ARG A 132 -9.47 5.17 0.50
CA ARG A 132 -9.17 6.34 1.32
C ARG A 132 -9.50 7.65 0.59
N ASP A 133 -8.96 7.81 -0.61
CA ASP A 133 -9.07 9.04 -1.37
C ASP A 133 -10.52 9.31 -1.79
N ILE A 134 -11.24 8.27 -2.26
CA ILE A 134 -12.66 8.35 -2.62
C ILE A 134 -13.50 8.79 -1.40
N LEU A 135 -13.31 8.14 -0.24
CA LEU A 135 -14.03 8.49 0.99
C LEU A 135 -13.68 9.90 1.49
N CYS A 136 -12.47 10.38 1.22
CA CYS A 136 -12.03 11.75 1.49
C CYS A 136 -12.38 12.75 0.38
N THR A 137 -13.20 12.34 -0.59
CA THR A 137 -13.69 13.17 -1.71
C THR A 137 -12.56 13.75 -2.56
N GLU A 138 -11.51 12.97 -2.79
CA GLU A 138 -10.34 13.31 -3.57
C GLU A 138 -10.19 12.35 -4.75
N ILE A 139 -9.73 12.85 -5.90
CA ILE A 139 -9.35 11.97 -7.01
C ILE A 139 -8.17 11.09 -6.55
N PRO A 140 -8.27 9.76 -6.59
CA PRO A 140 -7.20 8.89 -6.10
C PRO A 140 -5.82 9.20 -6.66
N VAL A 141 -4.78 9.09 -5.81
CA VAL A 141 -3.38 9.42 -6.20
C VAL A 141 -2.93 8.61 -7.42
N ILE A 142 -3.42 7.37 -7.55
CA ILE A 142 -3.15 6.51 -8.72
C ILE A 142 -3.54 7.17 -10.05
N PHE A 143 -4.59 8.00 -10.09
CA PHE A 143 -5.06 8.67 -11.30
C PHE A 143 -4.42 10.05 -11.52
N ARG A 144 -3.80 10.64 -10.50
CA ARG A 144 -3.14 11.97 -10.60
C ARG A 144 -1.64 11.91 -10.80
N LYS A 145 -1.00 10.81 -10.39
CA LYS A 145 0.46 10.62 -10.46
C LYS A 145 0.76 9.27 -11.07
N GLU A 146 0.89 9.24 -12.39
CA GLU A 146 0.97 8.03 -13.22
C GLU A 146 2.10 7.04 -12.85
N ILE A 147 3.07 7.46 -12.04
CA ILE A 147 4.20 6.63 -11.57
C ILE A 147 3.82 5.80 -10.31
N TYR A 148 2.56 5.85 -9.86
CA TYR A 148 2.02 5.08 -8.72
C TYR A 148 1.93 3.58 -9.03
N ALA A 149 0.99 3.20 -9.88
CA ALA A 149 0.79 1.81 -10.28
C ALA A 149 1.99 1.28 -11.09
N THR A 150 2.58 2.14 -11.92
CA THR A 150 3.71 1.79 -12.79
C THR A 150 4.91 1.25 -11.99
N ILE A 151 5.21 1.83 -10.82
CA ILE A 151 6.28 1.32 -9.94
C ILE A 151 5.91 -0.05 -9.37
N CYS A 152 4.65 -0.28 -9.00
CA CYS A 152 4.21 -1.60 -8.50
C CYS A 152 4.37 -2.67 -9.58
N ILE A 153 3.97 -2.34 -10.81
CA ILE A 153 4.09 -3.22 -11.98
C ILE A 153 5.57 -3.55 -12.22
N PHE A 154 6.43 -2.52 -12.27
CA PHE A 154 7.86 -2.70 -12.45
C PHE A 154 8.51 -3.51 -11.31
N GLY A 155 8.10 -3.24 -10.07
CA GLY A 155 8.51 -4.01 -8.91
C GLY A 155 8.11 -5.49 -9.00
N GLY A 156 6.92 -5.78 -9.51
CA GLY A 156 6.47 -7.15 -9.76
C GLY A 156 7.27 -7.85 -10.87
N ILE A 157 7.64 -7.14 -11.93
CA ILE A 157 8.54 -7.66 -12.97
C ILE A 157 9.90 -8.02 -12.35
N VAL A 158 10.49 -7.11 -11.56
CA VAL A 158 11.76 -7.33 -10.87
C VAL A 158 11.68 -8.49 -9.90
N PHE A 159 10.60 -8.61 -9.14
CA PHE A 159 10.34 -9.76 -8.26
C PHE A 159 10.44 -11.09 -9.02
N PHE A 160 9.74 -11.22 -10.15
CA PHE A 160 9.77 -12.45 -10.95
C PHE A 160 11.12 -12.70 -11.61
N MET A 161 11.89 -11.66 -11.95
CA MET A 161 13.27 -11.80 -12.43
C MET A 161 14.19 -12.32 -11.32
N LEU A 162 14.14 -11.70 -10.13
CA LEU A 162 14.95 -12.11 -8.97
C LEU A 162 14.60 -13.51 -8.49
N ARG A 163 13.32 -13.91 -8.58
CA ARG A 163 12.87 -15.25 -8.23
C ARG A 163 13.54 -16.34 -9.07
N LYS A 164 13.92 -16.06 -10.32
CA LYS A 164 14.65 -17.02 -11.17
C LYS A 164 16.08 -17.31 -10.69
N LEU A 165 16.61 -16.47 -9.81
CA LEU A 165 17.95 -16.63 -9.23
C LEU A 165 17.98 -17.59 -8.03
N ASN A 166 16.84 -18.21 -7.68
CA ASN A 166 16.70 -19.12 -6.52
C ASN A 166 17.26 -18.54 -5.21
N LEU A 167 17.04 -17.24 -5.00
CA LEU A 167 17.38 -16.57 -3.75
C LEU A 167 16.52 -17.11 -2.60
N ASP A 168 17.05 -16.99 -1.37
CA ASP A 168 16.26 -17.19 -0.17
C ASP A 168 15.02 -16.29 -0.15
N ALA A 169 13.89 -16.81 0.34
CA ALA A 169 12.61 -16.12 0.30
C ALA A 169 12.64 -14.79 1.08
N ASP A 170 13.30 -14.75 2.24
CA ASP A 170 13.37 -13.54 3.06
C ASP A 170 14.22 -12.47 2.36
N VAL A 171 15.28 -12.87 1.65
CA VAL A 171 16.09 -11.97 0.82
C VAL A 171 15.29 -11.43 -0.36
N LEU A 172 14.56 -12.29 -1.07
CA LEU A 172 13.70 -11.89 -2.19
C LEU A 172 12.64 -10.87 -1.76
N TYR A 173 12.01 -11.11 -0.61
CA TYR A 173 10.98 -10.25 -0.04
C TYR A 173 11.53 -8.88 0.33
N LEU A 174 12.64 -8.86 1.07
CA LEU A 174 13.26 -7.62 1.52
C LEU A 174 13.78 -6.79 0.34
N THR A 175 14.49 -7.41 -0.60
CA THR A 175 15.06 -6.73 -1.77
C THR A 175 13.97 -6.13 -2.67
N THR A 176 12.90 -6.89 -2.94
CA THR A 176 11.79 -6.40 -3.77
C THR A 176 11.05 -5.23 -3.11
N SER A 177 10.70 -5.35 -1.83
CA SER A 177 10.00 -4.26 -1.13
C SER A 177 10.89 -3.01 -1.02
N LEU A 178 12.18 -3.15 -0.70
CA LEU A 178 13.12 -2.04 -0.64
C LEU A 178 13.31 -1.38 -2.00
N PHE A 179 13.37 -2.17 -3.08
CA PHE A 179 13.46 -1.66 -4.44
C PHE A 179 12.26 -0.77 -4.79
N ILE A 180 11.04 -1.27 -4.56
CA ILE A 180 9.80 -0.50 -4.81
C ILE A 180 9.78 0.79 -3.99
N ILE A 181 10.06 0.69 -2.68
CA ILE A 181 10.08 1.84 -1.77
C ILE A 181 11.11 2.87 -2.23
N SER A 182 12.32 2.44 -2.58
CA SER A 182 13.41 3.33 -3.00
C SER A 182 13.07 4.09 -4.28
N ILE A 183 12.59 3.38 -5.31
CA ILE A 183 12.19 4.01 -6.58
C ILE A 183 11.02 4.97 -6.35
N ARG A 184 10.07 4.61 -5.50
CA ARG A 184 8.94 5.46 -5.17
C ARG A 184 9.35 6.74 -4.45
N LEU A 185 10.26 6.65 -3.49
CA LEU A 185 10.84 7.82 -2.83
C LEU A 185 11.61 8.71 -3.81
N MET A 186 12.37 8.12 -4.74
CA MET A 186 13.04 8.87 -5.82
C MET A 186 12.02 9.58 -6.72
N ALA A 187 10.98 8.89 -7.16
CA ALA A 187 9.93 9.46 -8.01
C ALA A 187 9.24 10.65 -7.33
N VAL A 188 8.98 10.58 -6.03
CA VAL A 188 8.40 11.68 -5.25
C VAL A 188 9.39 12.84 -5.10
N LYS A 189 10.66 12.56 -4.77
CA LYS A 189 11.70 13.58 -4.58
C LYS A 189 12.01 14.34 -5.87
N PHE A 190 12.11 13.63 -7.00
CA PHE A 190 12.41 14.19 -8.32
C PHE A 190 11.16 14.60 -9.11
N LYS A 191 9.97 14.52 -8.51
CA LYS A 191 8.68 14.91 -9.12
C LYS A 191 8.44 14.27 -10.49
N TRP A 192 8.80 13.00 -10.63
CA TRP A 192 8.54 12.27 -11.85
C TRP A 192 7.02 12.21 -12.10
N HIS A 193 6.61 12.50 -13.33
CA HIS A 193 5.24 12.40 -13.81
C HIS A 193 5.27 11.95 -15.27
N LEU A 194 4.25 11.22 -15.71
CA LEU A 194 4.00 11.03 -17.13
C LEU A 194 3.11 12.17 -17.63
N SER A 195 3.21 12.46 -18.92
CA SER A 195 2.44 13.52 -19.57
C SER A 195 0.98 13.09 -19.73
N PRO A 196 -0.01 13.91 -19.32
CA PRO A 196 -1.40 13.57 -19.49
C PRO A 196 -1.75 13.49 -20.97
N LEU A 197 -2.56 12.49 -21.34
CA LEU A 197 -3.17 12.38 -22.66
C LEU A 197 -4.33 13.39 -22.78
N SER A 198 -4.00 14.68 -22.91
CA SER A 198 -5.01 15.72 -23.14
C SER A 198 -5.45 15.68 -24.60
N TYR A 199 -6.76 15.54 -24.83
CA TYR A 199 -7.36 16.11 -26.04
C TYR A 199 -7.34 17.64 -25.90
N LYS A 200 -6.94 18.34 -26.97
CA LYS A 200 -7.06 19.81 -27.05
C LYS A 200 -8.53 20.21 -27.19
#